data_AF-A0A2V8BDG8-F1
#
_entry.id   AF-A0A2V8BDG8-F1
#
_cell.length_a   1.000
_cell.length_b   1.000
_cell.length_c   1.000
_cell.angle_alpha   90.00
_cell.angle_beta   90.00
_cell.angle_gamma   90.00
#
_symmetry.space_group_name_H-M   'P 1'
#
loop_
_entity.id
_entity.type
_entity.pdbx_description
1 polymer ?
#
loop_
_entity_poly.entity_id
_entity_poly.type
_entity_poly.pdbx_seq_one_letter_code
_entity_poly.pdbx_strand_id
1 'polypeptide(L)'
;MVGGFLGAGKTTAMLRLGEHLAAQGVRVGLVTNDQSSGLADTTLLSASGFPVEEITGGCFCCRFTSLTEAAERLTTRVTPDVFLAEPVGSCTDLKATVSYPLRRMYGDNFSVAPFSVLLDPVRALRVLGLEEGRRFSDKVLYVYGKQLEEADVLVINKIDTAGPARLAVLRTALRERCPSAVLFEISAKTGAGLEPWFAYILASEDESRANLDIDYDKYADGEALLGWLNCTARLSGRAFDGNDWLTRLVETFQRRLRGLDIEIAHLKMTLTPAEHDRDLCVVNAVSADAPPVSPFRLQDVIDAGELIINLRAEGDPEVLRREAVGALTAQAANAGLALTVEHIEHFRPGRPVPTHRVVMA
;
A
#
# COMPACT_ATOMS: atom_id res chain seq x y z
N MET A 1 9.80 -3.32 -8.77
CA MET A 1 8.57 -2.72 -8.21
C MET A 1 7.81 -3.78 -7.43
N VAL A 2 7.13 -3.39 -6.35
CA VAL A 2 6.32 -4.30 -5.52
C VAL A 2 4.88 -3.79 -5.53
N GLY A 3 4.04 -4.40 -6.38
CA GLY A 3 2.61 -4.10 -6.53
C GLY A 3 1.72 -4.97 -5.65
N GLY A 4 0.41 -4.87 -5.85
CA GLY A 4 -0.60 -5.57 -5.06
C GLY A 4 -1.74 -4.69 -4.57
N PHE A 5 -2.90 -5.30 -4.38
CA PHE A 5 -4.10 -4.58 -3.99
C PHE A 5 -3.94 -3.85 -2.66
N LEU A 6 -4.76 -2.83 -2.44
CA LEU A 6 -4.78 -2.03 -1.20
C LEU A 6 -4.80 -2.92 0.05
N GLY A 7 -3.89 -2.67 0.99
CA GLY A 7 -3.77 -3.45 2.23
C GLY A 7 -3.04 -4.79 2.11
N ALA A 8 -2.48 -5.17 0.94
CA ALA A 8 -1.71 -6.42 0.80
C ALA A 8 -0.38 -6.46 1.58
N GLY A 9 0.08 -5.32 2.12
CA GLY A 9 1.32 -5.22 2.91
C GLY A 9 2.57 -4.86 2.10
N LYS A 10 2.40 -4.14 0.99
CA LYS A 10 3.47 -3.66 0.09
C LYS A 10 4.54 -2.88 0.84
N THR A 11 4.17 -1.79 1.52
CA THR A 11 5.10 -0.94 2.28
C THR A 11 5.92 -1.72 3.31
N THR A 12 5.28 -2.63 4.06
CA THR A 12 5.97 -3.45 5.06
C THR A 12 6.95 -4.42 4.39
N ALA A 13 6.57 -5.04 3.27
CA ALA A 13 7.47 -5.92 2.53
C ALA A 13 8.65 -5.15 1.90
N MET A 14 8.41 -3.93 1.40
CA MET A 14 9.46 -3.05 0.90
C MET A 14 10.41 -2.59 2.00
N LEU A 15 9.92 -2.29 3.20
CA LEU A 15 10.76 -2.01 4.36
C LEU A 15 11.67 -3.20 4.67
N ARG A 16 11.12 -4.42 4.74
CA ARG A 16 11.91 -5.63 4.97
C ARG A 16 12.98 -5.88 3.91
N LEU A 17 12.65 -5.65 2.64
CA LEU A 17 13.60 -5.77 1.54
C LEU A 17 14.70 -4.69 1.63
N GLY A 18 14.32 -3.46 1.96
CA GLY A 18 15.27 -2.37 2.20
C GLY A 18 16.22 -2.69 3.35
N GLU A 19 15.71 -3.18 4.48
CA GLU A 19 16.49 -3.60 5.64
C GLU A 19 17.46 -4.74 5.27
N HIS A 20 16.97 -5.74 4.54
CA HIS A 20 17.77 -6.87 4.08
C HIS A 20 18.95 -6.44 3.19
N LEU A 21 18.70 -5.52 2.24
CA LEU A 21 19.71 -4.97 1.35
C LEU A 21 20.71 -4.06 2.09
N ALA A 22 20.22 -3.18 2.97
CA ALA A 22 21.06 -2.29 3.76
C ALA A 22 21.99 -3.06 4.70
N ALA A 23 21.53 -4.18 5.28
CA ALA A 23 22.35 -5.07 6.10
C ALA A 23 23.52 -5.71 5.31
N GLN A 24 23.43 -5.74 3.98
CA GLN A 24 24.47 -6.21 3.07
C GLN A 24 25.33 -5.06 2.51
N GLY A 25 25.13 -3.83 2.99
CA GLY A 25 25.84 -2.64 2.52
C GLY A 25 25.32 -2.06 1.20
N VAL A 26 24.18 -2.53 0.70
CA VAL A 26 23.55 -2.01 -0.53
C VAL A 26 22.78 -0.74 -0.21
N ARG A 27 23.00 0.33 -0.98
CA ARG A 27 22.30 1.61 -0.79
C ARG A 27 20.94 1.55 -1.48
N VAL A 28 19.88 1.82 -0.72
CA VAL A 28 18.51 1.69 -1.20
C VAL A 28 17.85 3.06 -1.28
N GLY A 29 17.24 3.37 -2.43
CA GLY A 29 16.33 4.49 -2.62
C GLY A 29 14.89 4.00 -2.72
N LEU A 30 13.97 4.60 -1.96
CA LEU A 30 12.56 4.22 -1.96
C LEU A 30 11.72 5.25 -2.72
N VAL A 31 10.78 4.77 -3.52
CA VAL A 31 9.75 5.61 -4.15
C VAL A 31 8.37 5.12 -3.75
N THR A 32 7.63 5.91 -2.99
CA THR A 32 6.23 5.67 -2.64
C THR A 32 5.32 6.43 -3.59
N ASN A 33 4.10 5.93 -3.74
CA ASN A 33 3.12 6.55 -4.62
C ASN A 33 1.72 6.41 -4.09
N ASP A 34 1.02 7.54 -4.12
CA ASP A 34 -0.41 7.58 -3.89
C ASP A 34 -1.04 8.65 -4.79
N GLN A 35 -2.36 8.76 -4.80
CA GLN A 35 -3.05 9.82 -5.52
C GLN A 35 -3.10 11.16 -4.79
N SER A 36 -2.63 11.23 -3.54
CA SER A 36 -2.62 12.40 -2.66
C SER A 36 -1.26 12.57 -2.00
N SER A 37 -1.01 13.73 -1.41
CA SER A 37 0.14 13.97 -0.52
C SER A 37 -0.12 13.49 0.92
N GLY A 38 0.95 13.42 1.70
CA GLY A 38 0.88 13.17 3.15
C GLY A 38 0.69 11.69 3.46
N LEU A 39 1.59 10.86 2.93
CA LEU A 39 1.48 9.41 3.05
C LEU A 39 2.09 8.92 4.34
N ALA A 40 1.28 8.20 5.11
CA ALA A 40 1.73 7.39 6.22
C ALA A 40 2.81 6.37 5.80
N ASP A 41 2.80 5.94 4.53
CA ASP A 41 3.83 5.08 3.95
C ASP A 41 5.19 5.77 3.88
N THR A 42 5.22 7.02 3.40
CA THR A 42 6.44 7.84 3.36
C THR A 42 6.94 8.11 4.77
N THR A 43 6.06 8.53 5.69
CA THR A 43 6.42 8.77 7.10
C THR A 43 7.04 7.53 7.75
N LEU A 44 6.45 6.35 7.53
CA LEU A 44 6.97 5.09 8.07
C LEU A 44 8.38 4.77 7.53
N LEU A 45 8.56 4.82 6.21
CA LEU A 45 9.83 4.47 5.58
C LEU A 45 10.95 5.48 5.92
N SER A 46 10.62 6.77 5.99
CA SER A 46 11.57 7.81 6.41
C SER A 46 11.97 7.68 7.87
N ALA A 47 11.03 7.39 8.77
CA ALA A 47 11.34 7.13 10.18
C ALA A 47 12.22 5.88 10.38
N SER A 48 12.12 4.92 9.46
CA SER A 48 13.00 3.74 9.40
C SER A 48 14.40 4.06 8.85
N GLY A 49 14.71 5.31 8.52
CA GLY A 49 16.03 5.79 8.12
C GLY A 49 16.34 5.70 6.63
N PHE A 50 15.36 5.39 5.78
CA PHE A 50 15.58 5.31 4.34
C PHE A 50 15.36 6.67 3.64
N PRO A 51 16.11 6.94 2.55
CA PRO A 51 15.80 8.04 1.64
C PRO A 51 14.58 7.67 0.78
N VAL A 52 13.52 8.47 0.90
CA VAL A 52 12.22 8.22 0.24
C VAL A 52 11.84 9.42 -0.62
N GLU A 53 11.34 9.14 -1.82
CA GLU A 53 10.61 10.09 -2.65
C GLU A 53 9.14 9.70 -2.74
N GLU A 54 8.27 10.71 -2.70
CA GLU A 54 6.83 10.54 -2.81
C GLU A 54 6.34 11.07 -4.16
N ILE A 55 5.53 10.28 -4.86
CA ILE A 55 4.85 10.69 -6.09
C ILE A 55 3.35 10.78 -5.81
N THR A 56 2.75 11.91 -6.17
CA THR A 56 1.34 12.23 -5.88
C THR A 56 0.55 12.59 -7.14
N GLY A 57 -0.79 12.62 -7.00
CA GLY A 57 -1.70 13.03 -8.07
C GLY A 57 -1.80 12.05 -9.24
N GLY A 58 -1.47 10.78 -9.02
CA GLY A 58 -1.61 9.71 -10.01
C GLY A 58 -0.61 8.59 -9.80
N CYS A 59 -0.89 7.40 -10.33
CA CYS A 59 0.04 6.28 -10.24
C CYS A 59 1.23 6.44 -11.19
N PHE A 60 2.33 5.71 -10.97
CA PHE A 60 3.50 5.64 -11.86
C PHE A 60 3.17 5.53 -13.35
N CYS A 61 2.10 4.82 -13.74
CA CYS A 61 1.67 4.71 -15.14
C CYS A 61 1.25 6.05 -15.75
N CYS A 62 0.59 6.92 -14.98
CA CYS A 62 0.16 8.26 -15.38
C CYS A 62 1.20 9.35 -15.05
N ARG A 63 2.18 9.00 -14.19
CA ARG A 63 3.22 9.87 -13.65
C ARG A 63 4.62 9.35 -13.97
N PHE A 64 4.80 8.80 -15.16
CA PHE A 64 6.04 8.13 -15.55
C PHE A 64 7.25 9.07 -15.47
N THR A 65 7.10 10.31 -15.95
CA THR A 65 8.14 11.34 -15.85
C THR A 65 8.48 11.67 -14.39
N SER A 66 7.47 11.74 -13.51
CA SER A 66 7.72 11.98 -12.09
C SER A 66 8.47 10.82 -11.42
N LEU A 67 8.26 9.59 -11.89
CA LEU A 67 9.03 8.41 -11.44
C LEU A 67 10.50 8.53 -11.80
N THR A 68 10.80 8.92 -13.04
CA THR A 68 12.20 9.11 -13.47
C THR A 68 12.85 10.28 -12.75
N GLU A 69 12.15 11.41 -12.58
CA GLU A 69 12.64 12.55 -11.81
C GLU A 69 12.89 12.21 -10.33
N ALA A 70 12.02 11.40 -9.71
CA ALA A 70 12.23 10.92 -8.34
C ALA A 70 13.50 10.07 -8.23
N ALA A 71 13.70 9.16 -9.19
CA ALA A 71 14.92 8.35 -9.27
C ALA A 71 16.18 9.22 -9.45
N GLU A 72 16.13 10.26 -10.29
CA GLU A 72 17.23 11.22 -10.48
C GLU A 72 17.53 12.03 -9.20
N ARG A 73 16.50 12.49 -8.50
CA ARG A 73 16.67 13.22 -7.22
C ARG A 73 17.28 12.33 -6.14
N LEU A 74 16.88 11.06 -6.06
CA LEU A 74 17.49 10.06 -5.18
C LEU A 74 18.93 9.77 -5.58
N THR A 75 19.20 9.64 -6.88
CA THR A 75 20.55 9.42 -7.42
C THR A 75 21.48 10.56 -7.00
N THR A 76 21.02 11.80 -7.08
CA THR A 76 21.81 12.97 -6.70
C THR A 76 22.04 13.04 -5.18
N ARG A 77 21.06 12.64 -4.36
CA ARG A 77 21.14 12.74 -2.89
C ARG A 77 21.92 11.61 -2.23
N VAL A 78 21.71 10.37 -2.68
CA VAL A 78 22.22 9.17 -1.97
C VAL A 78 22.88 8.16 -2.91
N THR A 79 22.83 8.35 -4.23
CA THR A 79 23.42 7.46 -5.24
C THR A 79 23.06 5.98 -4.97
N PRO A 80 21.78 5.60 -4.94
CA PRO A 80 21.39 4.25 -4.51
C PRO A 80 21.83 3.21 -5.55
N ASP A 81 22.14 2.01 -5.07
CA ASP A 81 22.44 0.84 -5.90
C ASP A 81 21.14 0.13 -6.34
N VAL A 82 20.08 0.24 -5.53
CA VAL A 82 18.76 -0.35 -5.80
C VAL A 82 17.65 0.66 -5.54
N PHE A 83 16.69 0.74 -6.47
CA PHE A 83 15.43 1.44 -6.27
C PHE A 83 14.32 0.45 -5.92
N LEU A 84 13.62 0.70 -4.82
CA LEU A 84 12.43 -0.02 -4.42
C LEU A 84 11.22 0.92 -4.59
N ALA A 85 10.24 0.50 -5.38
CA ALA A 85 9.10 1.36 -5.74
C ALA A 85 7.75 0.67 -5.49
N GLU A 86 6.88 1.38 -4.76
CA GLU A 86 5.51 1.01 -4.41
C GLU A 86 4.52 1.79 -5.30
N PRO A 87 3.86 1.17 -6.28
CA PRO A 87 2.78 1.82 -7.04
C PRO A 87 1.49 1.89 -6.21
N VAL A 88 0.55 2.74 -6.65
CA VAL A 88 -0.79 2.85 -6.07
C VAL A 88 -1.48 1.47 -6.07
N GLY A 89 -2.02 1.07 -4.91
CA GLY A 89 -2.61 -0.26 -4.73
C GLY A 89 -3.89 -0.54 -5.51
N SER A 90 -4.54 0.48 -6.08
CA SER A 90 -5.70 0.32 -6.97
C SER A 90 -5.33 0.27 -8.45
N CYS A 91 -4.05 0.34 -8.82
CA CYS A 91 -3.64 0.40 -10.22
C CYS A 91 -3.17 -0.95 -10.77
N THR A 92 -3.32 -1.12 -12.08
CA THR A 92 -2.91 -2.32 -12.84
C THR A 92 -2.35 -1.91 -14.21
N ASP A 93 -1.97 -2.88 -15.05
CA ASP A 93 -1.30 -2.69 -16.35
C ASP A 93 0.08 -2.01 -16.21
N LEU A 94 0.72 -2.17 -15.06
CA LEU A 94 1.99 -1.53 -14.70
C LEU A 94 3.17 -2.09 -15.49
N LYS A 95 3.08 -3.32 -15.98
CA LYS A 95 4.13 -3.87 -16.85
C LYS A 95 4.18 -3.18 -18.21
N ALA A 96 3.02 -2.99 -18.84
CA ALA A 96 2.93 -2.34 -20.16
C ALA A 96 3.17 -0.83 -20.08
N THR A 97 2.88 -0.23 -18.92
CA THR A 97 2.89 1.22 -18.74
C THR A 97 4.08 1.76 -17.95
N VAL A 98 4.79 0.92 -17.20
CA VAL A 98 5.94 1.32 -16.37
C VAL A 98 7.15 0.41 -16.57
N SER A 99 7.06 -0.90 -16.28
CA SER A 99 8.23 -1.79 -16.34
C SER A 99 8.87 -1.82 -17.72
N TYR A 100 8.05 -2.03 -18.76
CA TYR A 100 8.54 -2.13 -20.12
C TYR A 100 9.08 -0.79 -20.66
N PRO A 101 8.38 0.36 -20.48
CA PRO A 101 8.96 1.67 -20.79
C PRO A 101 10.29 1.95 -20.07
N LEU A 102 10.43 1.62 -18.78
CA LEU A 102 11.71 1.76 -18.06
C LEU A 102 12.82 0.95 -18.73
N ARG A 103 12.58 -0.34 -19.00
CA ARG A 103 13.56 -1.21 -19.69
C ARG A 103 13.95 -0.68 -21.07
N ARG A 104 12.97 -0.19 -21.83
CA ARG A 104 13.18 0.23 -23.23
C ARG A 104 13.85 1.59 -23.34
N MET A 105 13.49 2.54 -22.48
CA MET A 105 13.95 3.93 -22.57
C MET A 105 15.18 4.20 -21.71
N TYR A 106 15.37 3.42 -20.64
CA TYR A 106 16.42 3.62 -19.64
C TYR A 106 17.18 2.32 -19.33
N GLY A 107 17.19 1.34 -20.25
CA GLY A 107 17.87 0.06 -20.05
C GLY A 107 19.39 0.14 -19.89
N ASP A 108 20.01 1.21 -20.38
CA ASP A 108 21.45 1.49 -20.14
C ASP A 108 21.71 1.98 -18.71
N ASN A 109 20.67 2.44 -18.00
CA ASN A 109 20.75 3.02 -16.65
C ASN A 109 20.16 2.09 -15.58
N PHE A 110 19.19 1.25 -15.94
CA PHE A 110 18.48 0.38 -15.00
C PHE A 110 18.28 -1.01 -15.58
N SER A 111 18.56 -2.04 -14.78
CA SER A 111 17.90 -3.33 -14.90
C SER A 111 16.62 -3.33 -14.07
N VAL A 112 15.58 -4.00 -14.56
CA VAL A 112 14.27 -4.04 -13.90
C VAL A 112 14.02 -5.46 -13.43
N ALA A 113 13.83 -5.67 -12.12
CA ALA A 113 13.48 -6.96 -11.55
C ALA A 113 12.03 -7.38 -11.91
N PRO A 114 11.70 -8.69 -11.88
CA PRO A 114 10.35 -9.19 -12.10
C PRO A 114 9.29 -8.50 -11.25
N PHE A 115 8.11 -8.24 -11.83
CA PHE A 115 7.05 -7.53 -11.13
C PHE A 115 6.36 -8.44 -10.11
N SER A 116 6.58 -8.14 -8.82
CA SER A 116 5.94 -8.84 -7.71
C SER A 116 4.60 -8.20 -7.36
N VAL A 117 3.55 -9.02 -7.24
CA VAL A 117 2.21 -8.62 -6.80
C VAL A 117 1.87 -9.34 -5.51
N LEU A 118 1.75 -8.56 -4.44
CA LEU A 118 1.37 -9.07 -3.12
C LEU A 118 -0.14 -9.20 -3.00
N LEU A 119 -0.57 -10.25 -2.31
CA LEU A 119 -1.97 -10.47 -1.95
C LEU A 119 -2.13 -10.92 -0.49
N ASP A 120 -3.22 -10.47 0.14
CA ASP A 120 -3.65 -10.91 1.46
C ASP A 120 -4.50 -12.19 1.31
N PRO A 121 -4.16 -13.31 1.95
CA PRO A 121 -4.82 -14.60 1.76
C PRO A 121 -6.29 -14.56 2.17
N VAL A 122 -6.65 -13.84 3.23
CA VAL A 122 -8.04 -13.74 3.69
C VAL A 122 -8.88 -13.00 2.66
N ARG A 123 -8.35 -11.92 2.09
CA ARG A 123 -9.04 -11.19 1.01
C ARG A 123 -9.08 -12.01 -0.28
N ALA A 124 -7.97 -12.63 -0.67
CA ALA A 124 -7.87 -13.40 -1.90
C ALA A 124 -8.85 -14.58 -1.92
N LEU A 125 -8.97 -15.32 -0.81
CA LEU A 125 -9.94 -16.41 -0.68
C LEU A 125 -11.38 -15.94 -0.95
N ARG A 126 -11.76 -14.77 -0.43
CA ARG A 126 -13.09 -14.18 -0.69
C ARG A 126 -13.22 -13.72 -2.13
N VAL A 127 -12.27 -12.93 -2.63
CA VAL A 127 -12.29 -12.38 -4.00
C VAL A 127 -12.36 -13.48 -5.06
N LEU A 128 -11.65 -14.59 -4.84
CA LEU A 128 -11.63 -15.74 -5.75
C LEU A 128 -12.84 -16.68 -5.59
N GLY A 129 -13.80 -16.36 -4.72
CA GLY A 129 -15.00 -17.19 -4.55
C GLY A 129 -14.79 -18.44 -3.69
N LEU A 130 -13.63 -18.59 -3.05
CA LEU A 130 -13.24 -19.78 -2.29
C LEU A 130 -13.77 -19.76 -0.85
N GLU A 131 -14.12 -18.58 -0.33
CA GLU A 131 -14.74 -18.39 0.98
C GLU A 131 -15.84 -17.33 0.92
N GLU A 132 -16.85 -17.48 1.79
CA GLU A 132 -17.87 -16.45 2.01
C GLU A 132 -17.31 -15.26 2.80
N GLY A 133 -17.98 -14.11 2.67
CA GLY A 133 -17.64 -12.89 3.38
C GLY A 133 -17.89 -11.66 2.53
N ARG A 134 -17.72 -10.48 3.14
CA ARG A 134 -17.82 -9.21 2.43
C ARG A 134 -16.76 -9.14 1.33
N ARG A 135 -17.18 -8.68 0.16
CA ARG A 135 -16.36 -8.50 -1.05
C ARG A 135 -16.64 -7.11 -1.61
N PHE A 136 -15.68 -6.60 -2.36
CA PHE A 136 -15.89 -5.40 -3.16
C PHE A 136 -16.82 -5.69 -4.33
N SER A 137 -17.33 -4.65 -4.98
CA SER A 137 -18.08 -4.78 -6.23
C SER A 137 -17.26 -5.43 -7.36
N ASP A 138 -17.95 -6.02 -8.33
CA ASP A 138 -17.34 -6.71 -9.47
C ASP A 138 -16.32 -5.86 -10.24
N LYS A 139 -16.53 -4.53 -10.29
CA LYS A 139 -15.59 -3.62 -10.97
C LYS A 139 -14.29 -3.45 -10.20
N VAL A 140 -14.33 -3.43 -8.86
CA VAL A 140 -13.12 -3.46 -8.04
C VAL A 140 -12.44 -4.83 -8.11
N LEU A 141 -13.23 -5.92 -8.15
CA LEU A 141 -12.70 -7.27 -8.32
C LEU A 141 -12.04 -7.46 -9.69
N TYR A 142 -12.51 -6.77 -10.72
CA TYR A 142 -11.87 -6.73 -12.04
C TYR A 142 -10.45 -6.17 -11.95
N VAL A 143 -10.25 -5.05 -11.25
CA VAL A 143 -8.91 -4.47 -11.00
C VAL A 143 -8.02 -5.45 -10.25
N TYR A 144 -8.53 -6.06 -9.17
CA TYR A 144 -7.80 -7.07 -8.41
C TYR A 144 -7.36 -8.24 -9.31
N GLY A 145 -8.26 -8.74 -10.15
CA GLY A 145 -7.97 -9.82 -11.09
C GLY A 145 -6.86 -9.46 -12.08
N LYS A 146 -6.89 -8.25 -12.63
CA LYS A 146 -5.87 -7.75 -13.56
C LYS A 146 -4.49 -7.60 -12.92
N GLN A 147 -4.44 -7.20 -11.64
CA GLN A 147 -3.20 -7.21 -10.87
C GLN A 147 -2.60 -8.62 -10.74
N LEU A 148 -3.43 -9.66 -10.53
CA LEU A 148 -2.91 -11.03 -10.49
C LEU A 148 -2.40 -11.50 -11.86
N GLU A 149 -3.13 -11.16 -12.93
CA GLU A 149 -2.82 -11.59 -14.29
C GLU A 149 -1.53 -10.97 -14.83
N GLU A 150 -1.18 -9.75 -14.43
CA GLU A 150 0.07 -9.12 -14.86
C GLU A 150 1.30 -9.59 -14.09
N ALA A 151 1.15 -10.23 -12.93
CA ALA A 151 2.28 -10.57 -12.04
C ALA A 151 3.28 -11.54 -12.69
N ASP A 152 4.57 -11.22 -12.60
CA ASP A 152 5.63 -12.23 -12.80
C ASP A 152 5.78 -13.12 -11.57
N VAL A 153 5.60 -12.48 -10.40
CA VAL A 153 5.70 -13.12 -9.11
C VAL A 153 4.44 -12.81 -8.30
N LEU A 154 3.68 -13.84 -7.96
CA LEU A 154 2.62 -13.74 -6.98
C LEU A 154 3.18 -14.02 -5.59
N VAL A 155 2.88 -13.14 -4.64
CA VAL A 155 3.37 -13.24 -3.27
C VAL A 155 2.18 -13.28 -2.31
N ILE A 156 1.87 -14.46 -1.78
CA ILE A 156 0.88 -14.63 -0.71
C ILE A 156 1.52 -14.12 0.57
N ASN A 157 1.21 -12.87 0.95
CA ASN A 157 1.74 -12.26 2.18
C ASN A 157 0.85 -12.61 3.38
N LYS A 158 1.27 -12.28 4.60
CA LYS A 158 0.50 -12.47 5.84
C LYS A 158 0.05 -13.92 6.04
N ILE A 159 0.90 -14.90 5.68
CA ILE A 159 0.60 -16.32 5.91
C ILE A 159 0.33 -16.66 7.38
N ASP A 160 0.77 -15.80 8.32
CA ASP A 160 0.44 -15.89 9.74
C ASP A 160 -1.06 -15.68 10.06
N THR A 161 -1.86 -15.24 9.09
CA THR A 161 -3.31 -14.98 9.25
C THR A 161 -4.21 -16.09 8.68
N ALA A 162 -3.63 -17.08 8.00
CA ALA A 162 -4.37 -18.17 7.38
C ALA A 162 -3.72 -19.54 7.67
N GLY A 163 -4.52 -20.52 8.06
CA GLY A 163 -4.02 -21.86 8.33
C GLY A 163 -3.57 -22.61 7.07
N PRO A 164 -2.74 -23.67 7.20
CA PRO A 164 -2.15 -24.38 6.06
C PRO A 164 -3.17 -24.89 5.03
N ALA A 165 -4.35 -25.36 5.47
CA ALA A 165 -5.40 -25.83 4.56
C ALA A 165 -5.97 -24.71 3.69
N ARG A 166 -6.19 -23.51 4.26
CA ARG A 166 -6.68 -22.33 3.52
C ARG A 166 -5.63 -21.85 2.52
N LEU A 167 -4.36 -21.83 2.92
CA LEU A 167 -3.23 -21.49 2.04
C LEU A 167 -3.10 -22.49 0.89
N ALA A 168 -3.28 -23.80 1.15
CA ALA A 168 -3.24 -24.81 0.09
C ALA A 168 -4.35 -24.62 -0.96
N VAL A 169 -5.58 -24.32 -0.53
CA VAL A 169 -6.70 -24.01 -1.42
C VAL A 169 -6.39 -22.78 -2.27
N LEU A 170 -5.92 -21.69 -1.65
CA LEU A 170 -5.55 -20.48 -2.36
C LEU A 170 -4.41 -20.70 -3.36
N ARG A 171 -3.39 -21.46 -2.97
CA ARG A 171 -2.24 -21.82 -3.81
C ARG A 171 -2.68 -22.54 -5.08
N THR A 172 -3.58 -23.50 -4.97
CA THR A 172 -4.14 -24.23 -6.12
C THR A 172 -4.87 -23.28 -7.06
N ALA A 173 -5.78 -22.45 -6.53
CA ALA A 173 -6.54 -21.50 -7.34
C ALA A 173 -5.65 -20.47 -8.05
N LEU A 174 -4.60 -19.97 -7.39
CA LEU A 174 -3.66 -19.02 -8.01
C LEU A 174 -2.82 -19.67 -9.13
N ARG A 175 -2.42 -20.93 -8.97
CA ARG A 175 -1.70 -21.66 -10.03
C ARG A 175 -2.57 -21.96 -11.24
N GLU A 176 -3.84 -22.25 -11.03
CA GLU A 176 -4.81 -22.45 -12.11
C GLU A 176 -5.08 -21.14 -12.86
N ARG A 177 -5.24 -20.03 -12.12
CA ARG A 177 -5.55 -18.73 -12.70
C ARG A 177 -4.35 -18.05 -13.38
N CYS A 178 -3.16 -18.17 -12.79
CA CYS A 178 -1.94 -17.47 -13.19
C CYS A 178 -0.78 -18.47 -13.34
N PRO A 179 -0.84 -19.40 -14.30
CA PRO A 179 0.10 -20.52 -14.40
C PRO A 179 1.55 -20.10 -14.72
N SER A 180 1.75 -18.91 -15.29
CA SER A 180 3.07 -18.36 -15.60
C SER A 180 3.75 -17.67 -14.42
N ALA A 181 3.00 -17.29 -13.38
CA ALA A 181 3.55 -16.53 -12.26
C ALA A 181 4.26 -17.44 -11.26
N VAL A 182 5.45 -17.04 -10.82
CA VAL A 182 6.15 -17.72 -9.72
C VAL A 182 5.46 -17.37 -8.40
N LEU A 183 5.23 -18.37 -7.54
CA LEU A 183 4.46 -18.18 -6.32
C LEU A 183 5.33 -18.31 -5.07
N PHE A 184 5.31 -17.29 -4.22
CA PHE A 184 5.91 -17.30 -2.89
C PHE A 184 4.87 -17.13 -1.79
N GLU A 185 5.16 -17.70 -0.62
CA GLU A 185 4.36 -17.57 0.61
C GLU A 185 5.23 -16.92 1.68
N ILE A 186 4.83 -15.74 2.15
CA ILE A 186 5.61 -14.93 3.08
C ILE A 186 4.77 -14.36 4.22
N SER A 187 5.42 -13.96 5.30
CA SER A 187 4.89 -12.97 6.23
C SER A 187 5.90 -11.85 6.42
N ALA A 188 5.63 -10.68 5.85
CA ALA A 188 6.45 -9.49 6.09
C ALA A 188 6.47 -9.06 7.57
N LYS A 189 5.45 -9.48 8.35
CA LYS A 189 5.37 -9.24 9.78
C LYS A 189 6.39 -10.09 10.55
N THR A 190 6.39 -11.41 10.33
CA THR A 190 7.23 -12.34 11.10
C THR A 190 8.59 -12.62 10.47
N GLY A 191 8.78 -12.27 9.20
CA GLY A 191 9.98 -12.59 8.42
C GLY A 191 9.91 -13.93 7.68
N ALA A 192 8.89 -14.75 7.93
CA ALA A 192 8.79 -16.07 7.31
C ALA A 192 8.75 -15.99 5.77
N GLY A 193 9.58 -16.77 5.10
CA GLY A 193 9.57 -16.93 3.64
C GLY A 193 10.14 -15.76 2.84
N LEU A 194 10.68 -14.71 3.49
CA LEU A 194 11.19 -13.53 2.79
C LEU A 194 12.45 -13.83 1.97
N GLU A 195 13.40 -14.58 2.51
CA GLU A 195 14.71 -14.80 1.89
C GLU A 195 14.61 -15.51 0.53
N PRO A 196 13.81 -16.58 0.34
CA PRO A 196 13.63 -17.19 -0.98
C PRO A 196 13.03 -16.23 -2.01
N TRP A 197 12.07 -15.39 -1.60
CA TRP A 197 11.47 -14.40 -2.49
C TRP A 197 12.49 -13.31 -2.86
N PHE A 198 13.21 -12.77 -1.89
CA PHE A 198 14.26 -11.76 -2.11
C PHE A 198 15.37 -12.29 -3.02
N ALA A 199 15.86 -13.51 -2.77
CA ALA A 199 16.87 -14.13 -3.60
C ALA A 199 16.42 -14.27 -5.05
N TYR A 200 15.16 -14.65 -5.30
CA TYR A 200 14.62 -14.77 -6.65
C TYR A 200 14.57 -13.43 -7.38
N ILE A 201 14.01 -12.39 -6.77
CA ILE A 201 13.85 -11.07 -7.43
C ILE A 201 15.18 -10.34 -7.62
N LEU A 202 16.18 -10.58 -6.76
CA LEU A 202 17.51 -9.96 -6.88
C LEU A 202 18.41 -10.68 -7.89
N ALA A 203 18.13 -11.96 -8.19
CA ALA A 203 18.89 -12.76 -9.15
C ALA A 203 18.26 -12.80 -10.55
N SER A 204 17.08 -12.20 -10.73
CA SER A 204 16.31 -12.26 -11.98
C SER A 204 16.07 -10.87 -12.53
N GLU A 205 15.99 -10.77 -13.86
CA GLU A 205 15.50 -9.58 -14.54
C GLU A 205 14.11 -9.87 -15.12
N ASP A 206 13.29 -8.84 -15.24
CA ASP A 206 12.04 -8.91 -15.98
C ASP A 206 12.39 -9.19 -17.45
N GLU A 207 12.06 -10.38 -17.92
CA GLU A 207 12.16 -10.77 -19.34
C GLU A 207 10.78 -10.84 -20.00
N SER A 208 9.72 -10.63 -19.22
CA SER A 208 8.37 -11.00 -19.59
C SER A 208 7.76 -10.03 -20.61
N ARG A 209 6.76 -10.53 -21.34
CA ARG A 209 5.95 -9.72 -22.25
C ARG A 209 4.82 -9.05 -21.48
N ALA A 210 4.60 -7.77 -21.74
CA ALA A 210 3.46 -7.03 -21.21
C ALA A 210 2.27 -7.15 -22.17
N ASN A 211 1.56 -8.28 -22.12
CA ASN A 211 0.31 -8.46 -22.89
C ASN A 211 -0.84 -8.77 -21.94
N LEU A 212 -1.32 -7.73 -21.26
CA LEU A 212 -2.53 -7.78 -20.45
C LEU A 212 -3.70 -7.27 -21.29
N ASP A 213 -4.68 -8.14 -21.55
CA ASP A 213 -5.96 -7.72 -22.11
C ASP A 213 -6.74 -6.94 -21.04
N ILE A 214 -6.94 -5.65 -21.23
CA ILE A 214 -7.53 -4.76 -20.24
C ILE A 214 -8.51 -3.77 -20.87
N ASP A 215 -9.74 -3.84 -20.38
CA ASP A 215 -10.79 -2.85 -20.54
C ASP A 215 -10.55 -1.67 -19.56
N TYR A 216 -10.12 -0.53 -20.12
CA TYR A 216 -9.84 0.69 -19.36
C TYR A 216 -11.10 1.38 -18.81
N ASP A 217 -12.29 1.12 -19.38
CA ASP A 217 -13.54 1.66 -18.84
C ASP A 217 -13.90 0.93 -17.55
N LYS A 218 -13.84 -0.40 -17.55
CA LYS A 218 -14.03 -1.20 -16.32
C LYS A 218 -12.97 -0.92 -15.27
N TYR A 219 -11.72 -0.73 -15.68
CA TYR A 219 -10.64 -0.34 -14.77
C TYR A 219 -10.94 1.02 -14.12
N ALA A 220 -11.25 2.05 -14.92
CA ALA A 220 -11.56 3.38 -14.41
C ALA A 220 -12.77 3.37 -13.47
N ASP A 221 -13.83 2.65 -13.82
CA ASP A 221 -15.00 2.50 -12.96
C ASP A 221 -14.66 1.80 -11.63
N GLY A 222 -13.83 0.77 -11.67
CA GLY A 222 -13.37 0.06 -10.47
C GLY A 222 -12.58 0.96 -9.53
N GLU A 223 -11.68 1.80 -10.05
CA GLU A 223 -10.97 2.77 -9.23
C GLU A 223 -11.89 3.87 -8.69
N ALA A 224 -12.82 4.36 -9.51
CA ALA A 224 -13.75 5.41 -9.10
C ALA A 224 -14.67 4.98 -7.95
N LEU A 225 -14.94 3.68 -7.77
CA LEU A 225 -15.73 3.18 -6.64
C LEU A 225 -15.00 3.28 -5.31
N LEU A 226 -13.67 3.35 -5.32
CA LEU A 226 -12.86 3.54 -4.13
C LEU A 226 -12.80 5.03 -3.79
N GLY A 227 -13.38 5.39 -2.65
CA GLY A 227 -13.23 6.71 -2.05
C GLY A 227 -11.89 6.84 -1.33
N TRP A 228 -11.25 7.99 -1.53
CA TRP A 228 -9.99 8.36 -0.92
C TRP A 228 -10.24 9.42 0.14
N LEU A 229 -9.55 9.28 1.27
CA LEU A 229 -9.48 10.30 2.31
C LEU A 229 -8.05 10.37 2.84
N ASN A 230 -7.51 11.58 2.87
CA ASN A 230 -6.23 11.90 3.50
C ASN A 230 -6.46 13.03 4.48
N CYS A 231 -6.01 12.87 5.72
CA CYS A 231 -6.19 13.86 6.76
C CYS A 231 -4.91 13.96 7.57
N THR A 232 -4.41 15.19 7.72
CA THR A 232 -3.34 15.55 8.65
C THR A 232 -3.95 16.40 9.74
N ALA A 233 -3.70 16.02 10.99
CA ALA A 233 -4.18 16.74 12.16
C ALA A 233 -3.09 16.81 13.23
N ARG A 234 -3.14 17.85 14.05
CA ARG A 234 -2.33 17.98 15.26
C ARG A 234 -3.18 17.76 16.50
N LEU A 235 -2.59 17.03 17.44
CA LEU A 235 -3.13 16.76 18.76
C LEU A 235 -2.22 17.40 19.80
N SER A 236 -2.78 18.00 20.84
CA SER A 236 -2.02 18.46 22.00
C SER A 236 -2.87 18.46 23.27
N GLY A 237 -2.25 18.31 24.43
CA GLY A 237 -2.94 18.33 25.72
C GLY A 237 -2.11 17.75 26.86
N ARG A 238 -2.79 17.09 27.80
CA ARG A 238 -2.12 16.31 28.85
C ARG A 238 -1.47 15.05 28.26
N ALA A 239 -0.42 14.56 28.90
CA ALA A 239 0.22 13.31 28.51
C ALA A 239 -0.81 12.14 28.40
N PHE A 240 -0.71 11.37 27.32
CA PHE A 240 -1.61 10.26 27.01
C PHE A 240 -0.85 9.10 26.33
N ASP A 241 -1.42 7.90 26.43
CA ASP A 241 -0.93 6.74 25.67
C ASP A 241 -1.38 6.86 24.21
N GLY A 242 -0.47 7.31 23.35
CA GLY A 242 -0.71 7.48 21.92
C GLY A 242 -1.03 6.16 21.21
N ASN A 243 -0.50 5.02 21.69
CA ASN A 243 -0.75 3.72 21.10
C ASN A 243 -2.20 3.26 21.32
N ASP A 244 -2.68 3.35 22.56
CA ASP A 244 -4.07 3.02 22.90
C ASP A 244 -5.04 4.01 22.23
N TRP A 245 -4.70 5.30 22.25
CA TRP A 245 -5.53 6.34 21.64
C TRP A 245 -5.73 6.11 20.13
N LEU A 246 -4.64 5.82 19.39
CA LEU A 246 -4.68 5.58 17.94
C LEU A 246 -5.42 4.28 17.60
N THR A 247 -5.22 3.23 18.40
CA THR A 247 -5.92 1.94 18.22
C THR A 247 -7.43 2.12 18.36
N ARG A 248 -7.89 2.81 19.40
CA ARG A 248 -9.33 3.10 19.60
C ARG A 248 -9.92 3.98 18.51
N LEU A 249 -9.14 4.90 17.94
CA LEU A 249 -9.57 5.72 16.80
C LEU A 249 -9.85 4.82 15.59
N VAL A 250 -8.94 3.91 15.25
CA VAL A 250 -9.12 2.95 14.15
C VAL A 250 -10.33 2.05 14.39
N GLU A 251 -10.48 1.49 15.59
CA GLU A 251 -11.65 0.66 15.94
C GLU A 251 -12.97 1.45 15.80
N THR A 252 -12.95 2.74 16.11
CA THR A 252 -14.12 3.62 15.95
C THR A 252 -14.45 3.86 14.48
N PHE A 253 -13.43 4.07 13.63
CA PHE A 253 -13.61 4.15 12.17
C PHE A 253 -14.21 2.84 11.63
N GLN A 254 -13.64 1.70 12.01
CA GLN A 254 -14.14 0.38 11.58
C GLN A 254 -15.60 0.18 11.96
N ARG A 255 -15.99 0.49 13.21
CA ARG A 255 -17.39 0.37 13.65
C ARG A 255 -18.32 1.29 12.86
N ARG A 256 -17.95 2.54 12.61
CA ARG A 256 -18.76 3.50 11.85
C ARG A 256 -18.95 3.06 10.40
N LEU A 257 -17.86 2.68 9.73
CA LEU A 257 -17.91 2.23 8.33
C LEU A 257 -18.65 0.89 8.19
N ARG A 258 -18.50 -0.04 9.15
CA ARG A 258 -19.30 -1.27 9.21
C ARG A 258 -20.80 -0.97 9.28
N GLY A 259 -21.19 -0.01 10.12
CA GLY A 259 -22.58 0.43 10.26
C GLY A 259 -23.19 1.09 9.01
N LEU A 260 -22.35 1.50 8.06
CA LEU A 260 -22.74 2.07 6.76
C LEU A 260 -22.56 1.09 5.60
N ASP A 261 -22.22 -0.17 5.88
CA ASP A 261 -21.90 -1.19 4.87
C ASP A 261 -20.73 -0.81 3.93
N ILE A 262 -19.85 0.09 4.38
CA ILE A 262 -18.68 0.52 3.61
C ILE A 262 -17.52 -0.45 3.85
N GLU A 263 -16.96 -1.02 2.78
CA GLU A 263 -15.82 -1.92 2.87
C GLU A 263 -14.49 -1.19 2.84
N ILE A 264 -13.64 -1.43 3.84
CA ILE A 264 -12.31 -0.85 3.93
C ILE A 264 -11.36 -1.64 3.04
N ALA A 265 -10.83 -0.99 2.01
CA ALA A 265 -9.72 -1.52 1.22
C ALA A 265 -8.40 -1.40 1.98
N HIS A 266 -8.13 -0.24 2.57
CA HIS A 266 -6.97 0.00 3.43
C HIS A 266 -7.19 1.22 4.30
N LEU A 267 -6.90 1.11 5.59
CA LEU A 267 -6.80 2.22 6.53
C LEU A 267 -5.44 2.14 7.19
N LYS A 268 -4.65 3.21 7.11
CA LYS A 268 -3.39 3.36 7.82
C LYS A 268 -3.40 4.71 8.53
N MET A 269 -3.04 4.70 9.81
CA MET A 269 -2.83 5.91 10.58
C MET A 269 -1.44 5.89 11.20
N THR A 270 -0.77 7.04 11.21
CA THR A 270 0.47 7.28 11.96
C THR A 270 0.25 8.35 13.01
N LEU A 271 0.89 8.20 14.16
CA LEU A 271 0.98 9.24 15.19
C LEU A 271 2.44 9.45 15.55
N THR A 272 2.97 10.62 15.22
CA THR A 272 4.38 11.00 15.43
C THR A 272 4.45 12.07 16.52
N PRO A 273 5.27 11.91 17.58
CA PRO A 273 5.43 12.91 18.63
C PRO A 273 6.05 14.20 18.08
N ALA A 274 5.65 15.34 18.62
CA ALA A 274 6.16 16.64 18.15
C ALA A 274 7.67 16.85 18.33
N GLU A 275 8.29 16.16 19.29
CA GLU A 275 9.71 16.33 19.64
C GLU A 275 10.62 15.21 19.08
N HIS A 276 10.05 14.13 18.54
CA HIS A 276 10.78 12.91 18.18
C HIS A 276 10.32 12.31 16.85
N ASP A 277 10.79 12.88 15.74
CA ASP A 277 10.37 12.49 14.37
C ASP A 277 10.68 11.03 13.97
N ARG A 278 11.49 10.30 14.76
CA ARG A 278 11.81 8.89 14.51
C ARG A 278 11.00 7.90 15.34
N ASP A 279 10.35 8.35 16.42
CA ASP A 279 9.41 7.51 17.16
C ASP A 279 8.02 7.68 16.55
N LEU A 280 7.31 6.60 16.29
CA LEU A 280 5.93 6.70 15.82
C LEU A 280 5.09 5.46 16.16
N CYS A 281 3.78 5.69 16.32
CA CYS A 281 2.80 4.62 16.29
C CYS A 281 2.25 4.48 14.87
N VAL A 282 2.11 3.24 14.39
CA VAL A 282 1.34 2.94 13.17
C VAL A 282 0.23 1.98 13.54
N VAL A 283 -0.98 2.24 13.06
CA VAL A 283 -2.12 1.31 13.16
C VAL A 283 -2.75 1.12 11.78
N ASN A 284 -2.98 -0.15 11.41
CA ASN A 284 -3.52 -0.54 10.11
C ASN A 284 -4.81 -1.34 10.27
N ALA A 285 -5.74 -1.16 9.35
CA ALA A 285 -6.89 -2.03 9.16
C ALA A 285 -7.11 -2.33 7.67
N VAL A 286 -7.36 -3.60 7.34
CA VAL A 286 -7.56 -4.09 5.97
C VAL A 286 -8.95 -4.66 5.74
N SER A 287 -9.86 -4.41 6.66
CA SER A 287 -11.31 -4.61 6.49
C SER A 287 -12.01 -3.90 7.64
N ALA A 288 -13.33 -3.76 7.55
CA ALA A 288 -14.11 -3.30 8.69
C ALA A 288 -14.17 -4.35 9.81
N ASP A 289 -13.91 -5.63 9.54
CA ASP A 289 -14.20 -6.74 10.47
C ASP A 289 -12.98 -7.39 11.13
N ALA A 290 -11.79 -7.17 10.58
CA ALA A 290 -10.55 -7.66 11.18
C ALA A 290 -10.06 -6.73 12.30
N PRO A 291 -9.41 -7.25 13.35
CA PRO A 291 -8.78 -6.41 14.36
C PRO A 291 -7.70 -5.53 13.72
N PRO A 292 -7.51 -4.30 14.22
CA PRO A 292 -6.41 -3.46 13.77
C PRO A 292 -5.07 -4.06 14.16
N VAL A 293 -4.04 -3.78 13.35
CA VAL A 293 -2.66 -4.25 13.59
C VAL A 293 -1.77 -3.05 13.78
N SER A 294 -1.03 -3.04 14.90
CA SER A 294 -0.06 -2.00 15.24
C SER A 294 1.37 -2.54 15.17
N PRO A 295 2.05 -2.42 14.00
CA PRO A 295 3.41 -2.93 13.83
C PRO A 295 4.49 -2.04 14.46
N PHE A 296 4.22 -0.74 14.63
CA PHE A 296 5.12 0.23 15.26
C PHE A 296 4.38 0.91 16.40
N ARG A 297 5.07 1.07 17.53
CA ARG A 297 4.50 1.60 18.77
C ARG A 297 5.46 2.63 19.36
N LEU A 298 4.87 3.70 19.88
CA LEU A 298 5.59 4.71 20.67
C LEU A 298 6.18 4.07 21.91
N GLN A 299 7.39 4.51 22.28
CA GLN A 299 8.07 4.01 23.49
C GLN A 299 7.48 4.62 24.76
N ASP A 300 7.10 5.90 24.69
CA ASP A 300 6.62 6.68 25.83
C ASP A 300 5.23 7.29 25.55
N VAL A 301 4.61 7.79 26.62
CA VAL A 301 3.44 8.66 26.50
C VAL A 301 3.82 9.98 25.84
N ILE A 302 2.88 10.59 25.14
CA ILE A 302 3.08 11.87 24.45
C ILE A 302 2.06 12.90 24.93
N ASP A 303 2.38 14.18 24.83
CA ASP A 303 1.48 15.29 25.13
C ASP A 303 1.06 16.07 23.87
N ALA A 304 1.81 15.93 22.77
CA ALA A 304 1.49 16.45 21.46
C ALA A 304 2.01 15.55 20.33
N GLY A 305 1.34 15.57 19.18
CA GLY A 305 1.77 14.81 18.02
C GLY A 305 1.01 15.15 16.74
N GLU A 306 1.62 14.78 15.62
CA GLU A 306 1.01 14.83 14.30
C GLU A 306 0.38 13.48 13.97
N LEU A 307 -0.89 13.52 13.56
CA LEU A 307 -1.69 12.40 13.12
C LEU A 307 -1.88 12.48 11.61
N ILE A 308 -1.50 11.42 10.91
CA ILE A 308 -1.83 11.22 9.49
C ILE A 308 -2.81 10.06 9.38
N ILE A 309 -3.89 10.26 8.61
CA ILE A 309 -4.89 9.24 8.29
C ILE A 309 -4.95 9.09 6.78
N ASN A 310 -4.65 7.90 6.26
CA ASN A 310 -4.94 7.54 4.88
C ASN A 310 -5.98 6.41 4.87
N LEU A 311 -7.16 6.69 4.33
CA LEU A 311 -8.27 5.74 4.19
C LEU A 311 -8.64 5.56 2.72
N ARG A 312 -8.75 4.30 2.32
CA ARG A 312 -9.24 3.84 1.02
C ARG A 312 -10.36 2.85 1.28
N ALA A 313 -11.56 3.15 0.81
CA ALA A 313 -12.74 2.32 1.06
C ALA A 313 -13.73 2.41 -0.11
N GLU A 314 -14.50 1.37 -0.35
CA GLU A 314 -15.57 1.40 -1.36
C GLU A 314 -16.76 2.19 -0.82
N GLY A 315 -16.81 3.48 -1.14
CA GLY A 315 -17.76 4.41 -0.55
C GLY A 315 -17.63 5.82 -1.10
N ASP A 316 -18.58 6.67 -0.73
CA ASP A 316 -18.57 8.09 -1.09
C ASP A 316 -17.49 8.84 -0.29
N PRO A 317 -16.53 9.54 -0.93
CA PRO A 317 -15.49 10.30 -0.23
C PRO A 317 -16.04 11.32 0.79
N GLU A 318 -17.20 11.93 0.50
CA GLU A 318 -17.85 12.88 1.41
C GLU A 318 -18.35 12.19 2.69
N VAL A 319 -18.88 10.98 2.55
CA VAL A 319 -19.26 10.13 3.68
C VAL A 319 -18.02 9.71 4.48
N LEU A 320 -16.95 9.29 3.80
CA LEU A 320 -15.69 8.94 4.46
C LEU A 320 -15.13 10.12 5.27
N ARG A 321 -15.12 11.33 4.69
CA ARG A 321 -14.70 12.57 5.36
C ARG A 321 -15.52 12.83 6.61
N ARG A 322 -16.85 12.80 6.49
CA ARG A 322 -17.76 13.06 7.62
C ARG A 322 -17.53 12.07 8.76
N GLU A 323 -17.44 10.78 8.45
CA GLU A 323 -17.24 9.75 9.49
C GLU A 323 -15.85 9.86 10.13
N ALA A 324 -14.83 10.20 9.35
CA ALA A 324 -13.48 10.35 9.84
C ALA A 324 -13.34 11.55 10.79
N VAL A 325 -13.81 12.73 10.36
CA VAL A 325 -13.81 13.94 11.20
C VAL A 325 -14.65 13.70 12.46
N GLY A 326 -15.84 13.12 12.32
CA GLY A 326 -16.72 12.83 13.45
C GLY A 326 -16.11 11.85 14.47
N ALA A 327 -15.35 10.84 14.02
CA ALA A 327 -14.64 9.92 14.90
C ALA A 327 -13.44 10.59 15.56
N LEU A 328 -12.65 11.36 14.80
CA LEU A 328 -11.48 12.07 15.28
C LEU A 328 -11.85 13.12 16.35
N THR A 329 -12.86 13.94 16.09
CA THR A 329 -13.35 14.95 17.05
C THR A 329 -13.88 14.29 18.32
N ALA A 330 -14.67 13.22 18.21
CA ALA A 330 -15.20 12.52 19.38
C ALA A 330 -14.08 11.89 20.22
N GLN A 331 -13.09 11.27 19.59
CA GLN A 331 -11.98 10.63 20.27
C GLN A 331 -11.06 11.65 20.96
N ALA A 332 -10.76 12.78 20.31
CA ALA A 332 -10.01 13.87 20.92
C ALA A 332 -10.75 14.48 22.13
N ALA A 333 -12.06 14.73 22.00
CA ALA A 333 -12.89 15.25 23.08
C ALA A 333 -12.94 14.30 24.29
N ASN A 334 -13.11 12.99 24.05
CA ASN A 334 -13.12 11.97 25.11
C ASN A 334 -11.79 11.90 25.87
N ALA A 335 -10.67 12.15 25.19
CA ALA A 335 -9.34 12.17 25.80
C ALA A 335 -9.00 13.51 26.49
N GLY A 336 -9.76 14.57 26.20
CA GLY A 336 -9.47 15.94 26.64
C GLY A 336 -8.29 16.56 25.88
N LEU A 337 -8.12 16.21 24.61
CA LEU A 337 -7.06 16.72 23.74
C LEU A 337 -7.60 17.84 22.84
N ALA A 338 -6.78 18.88 22.64
CA ALA A 338 -6.97 19.84 21.57
C ALA A 338 -6.66 19.16 20.22
N LEU A 339 -7.51 19.42 19.23
CA LEU A 339 -7.40 18.86 17.89
C LEU A 339 -7.47 19.99 16.88
N THR A 340 -6.50 20.03 15.97
CA THR A 340 -6.50 20.92 14.81
C THR A 340 -6.37 20.08 13.55
N VAL A 341 -7.37 20.08 12.66
CA VAL A 341 -7.24 19.47 11.34
C VAL A 341 -6.54 20.47 10.43
N GLU A 342 -5.32 20.16 10.02
CA GLU A 342 -4.48 21.05 9.22
C GLU A 342 -4.75 20.91 7.73
N HIS A 343 -4.94 19.67 7.29
CA HIS A 343 -5.24 19.35 5.91
C HIS A 343 -6.22 18.18 5.85
N ILE A 344 -7.20 18.27 4.95
CA ILE A 344 -8.10 17.16 4.66
C ILE A 344 -8.49 17.18 3.19
N GLU A 345 -8.24 16.07 2.51
CA GLU A 345 -8.55 15.87 1.11
C GLU A 345 -9.34 14.57 0.95
N HIS A 346 -10.37 14.59 0.10
CA HIS A 346 -11.19 13.42 -0.19
C HIS A 346 -11.70 13.49 -1.63
N PHE A 347 -11.57 12.39 -2.37
CA PHE A 347 -11.91 12.34 -3.79
C PHE A 347 -12.11 10.90 -4.28
N ARG A 348 -12.55 10.78 -5.53
CA ARG A 348 -12.49 9.53 -6.30
C ARG A 348 -11.34 9.62 -7.28
N PRO A 349 -10.57 8.53 -7.48
CA PRO A 349 -9.56 8.47 -8.52
C PRO A 349 -10.07 8.93 -9.87
N GLY A 350 -9.23 9.71 -10.57
CA GLY A 350 -9.45 10.01 -11.97
C GLY A 350 -9.26 8.78 -12.85
N ARG A 351 -9.76 8.85 -14.09
CA ARG A 351 -9.52 7.81 -15.09
C ARG A 351 -8.00 7.63 -15.32
N PRO A 352 -7.49 6.39 -15.34
CA PRO A 352 -6.12 6.11 -15.77
C PRO A 352 -5.86 6.57 -17.20
N VAL A 353 -4.88 7.45 -17.36
CA VAL A 353 -4.35 7.88 -18.65
C VAL A 353 -2.84 7.69 -18.63
N PRO A 354 -2.36 6.47 -18.94
CA PRO A 354 -0.94 6.19 -18.88
C PRO A 354 -0.13 7.07 -19.83
N THR A 355 1.01 7.57 -19.37
CA THR A 355 1.97 8.33 -20.19
C THR A 355 2.48 7.47 -21.35
N HIS A 356 2.72 6.19 -21.04
CA HIS A 356 3.12 5.17 -22.00
C HIS A 356 2.24 3.95 -21.82
N ARG A 357 1.91 3.28 -22.92
CA ARG A 357 1.37 1.93 -22.91
C ARG A 357 1.90 1.19 -24.12
N VAL A 358 2.88 0.32 -23.92
CA VAL A 358 3.49 -0.44 -25.00
C VAL A 358 3.02 -1.88 -24.92
N VAL A 359 2.19 -2.27 -25.88
CA VAL A 359 1.74 -3.65 -26.04
C VAL A 359 2.63 -4.30 -27.09
N MET A 360 3.26 -5.42 -26.75
CA MET A 360 4.01 -6.19 -27.73
C MET A 360 3.03 -7.05 -28.54
N ALA A 361 3.06 -6.92 -29.87
CA ALA A 361 2.36 -7.80 -30.81
C ALA A 361 2.98 -9.20 -30.84
#